data_AF-A0A3N0WK64-F1
#
_entry.id   AF-A0A3N0WK64-F1
#
_cell.length_a   1.000
_cell.length_b   1.000
_cell.length_c   1.000
_cell.angle_alpha   90.00
_cell.angle_beta   90.00
_cell.angle_gamma   90.00
#
_symmetry.space_group_name_H-M   'P 1'
#
loop_
_entity.id
_entity.type
_entity.pdbx_description
1 polymer ?
#
loop_
_entity_poly.entity_id
_entity_poly.type
_entity_poly.pdbx_seq_one_letter_code
_entity_poly.pdbx_strand_id
1 'polypeptide(L)'
;MACQNETTEMINDRPADKTEMLNSKSEAEAENILIYYVSTGEATYNGVKLVKARSKEAMAALEAVKSAETARFRANVYCFAKQPDGTSLSLVSVYDTDTNQTSYFIVVTTPSGSEVYENLNINCRMIYQTSIGLIPS
;
A
#
# COMPACT_ATOMS: atom_id res chain seq x y z
N MET A 1 -6.85 -9.89 67.20
CA MET A 1 -5.77 -10.51 67.99
C MET A 1 -4.47 -9.97 67.44
N ALA A 2 -3.68 -9.32 68.30
CA ALA A 2 -2.55 -8.47 67.93
C ALA A 2 -1.20 -9.22 67.99
N CYS A 3 -0.17 -8.55 67.42
CA CYS A 3 1.26 -8.57 67.77
C CYS A 3 2.11 -9.75 67.24
N GLN A 4 3.36 -9.61 66.74
CA GLN A 4 4.41 -8.56 66.74
C GLN A 4 5.38 -8.83 65.54
N ASN A 5 5.88 -7.82 64.80
CA ASN A 5 7.23 -7.19 64.85
C ASN A 5 8.42 -8.19 64.91
N GLU A 6 9.49 -8.08 64.12
CA GLU A 6 10.53 -7.04 64.25
C GLU A 6 11.26 -6.65 62.95
N THR A 7 11.67 -5.39 62.97
CA THR A 7 12.47 -4.54 62.08
C THR A 7 13.97 -4.89 62.06
N THR A 8 14.68 -4.65 60.96
CA THR A 8 16.02 -4.01 60.97
C THR A 8 16.31 -3.31 59.64
N GLU A 9 16.91 -2.13 59.75
CA GLU A 9 17.09 -1.06 58.76
C GLU A 9 18.29 -1.20 57.80
N MET A 10 18.13 -0.51 56.66
CA MET A 10 19.10 0.29 55.89
C MET A 10 20.48 -0.28 55.52
N ILE A 11 20.72 -0.40 54.20
CA ILE A 11 21.89 0.25 53.56
C ILE A 11 21.44 0.85 52.22
N ASN A 12 21.62 2.16 52.11
CA ASN A 12 21.45 2.96 50.91
C ASN A 12 22.81 3.03 50.21
N ASP A 13 22.95 2.47 49.01
CA ASP A 13 24.03 2.82 48.10
C ASP A 13 23.54 2.71 46.66
N ARG A 14 23.33 3.86 46.01
CA ARG A 14 23.28 3.96 44.55
C ARG A 14 24.72 3.92 44.04
N PRO A 15 24.92 3.36 42.84
CA PRO A 15 25.11 4.30 41.74
C PRO A 15 24.13 4.04 40.61
N ALA A 16 23.76 5.13 39.93
CA ALA A 16 23.20 5.06 38.59
C ALA A 16 24.06 4.17 37.70
N ASP A 17 23.45 3.41 36.79
CA ASP A 17 23.51 3.70 35.36
C ASP A 17 22.83 2.57 34.56
N LYS A 18 22.28 2.96 33.41
CA LYS A 18 21.82 2.11 32.29
C LYS A 18 20.47 1.42 32.46
N THR A 19 19.45 2.28 32.33
CA THR A 19 18.34 2.06 31.41
C THR A 19 18.82 1.39 30.13
N GLU A 20 18.81 0.06 30.06
CA GLU A 20 18.73 -0.62 28.76
C GLU A 20 17.29 -0.46 28.29
N MET A 21 17.05 0.68 27.63
CA MET A 21 16.00 0.78 26.64
C MET A 21 16.26 -0.37 25.66
N LEU A 22 15.53 -1.47 25.85
CA LEU A 22 15.23 -2.39 24.78
C LEU A 22 14.56 -1.55 23.71
N ASN A 23 15.40 -1.08 22.80
CA ASN A 23 15.05 -0.35 21.62
C ASN A 23 14.38 -1.37 20.71
N SER A 24 13.16 -1.76 21.05
CA SER A 24 12.21 -2.30 20.10
C SER A 24 11.94 -1.15 19.14
N LYS A 25 12.83 -1.00 18.14
CA LYS A 25 12.39 -0.58 16.81
C LYS A 25 11.30 -1.58 16.45
N SER A 26 10.07 -1.23 16.84
CA SER A 26 8.90 -1.61 16.09
C SER A 26 9.22 -1.15 14.67
N GLU A 27 9.72 -2.06 13.84
CA GLU A 27 9.51 -1.94 12.41
C GLU A 27 8.00 -1.84 12.29
N ALA A 28 7.50 -0.59 12.21
CA ALA A 28 6.10 -0.35 11.94
C ALA A 28 5.81 -1.19 10.70
N GLU A 29 4.86 -2.12 10.81
CA GLU A 29 4.37 -2.84 9.63
C GLU A 29 4.14 -1.78 8.57
N ALA A 30 4.74 -1.95 7.38
CA ALA A 30 4.62 -0.96 6.33
C ALA A 30 3.13 -0.77 6.07
N GLU A 31 2.58 0.35 6.54
CA GLU A 31 1.20 0.71 6.29
C GLU A 31 1.06 0.67 4.77
N ASN A 32 0.16 -0.16 4.25
CA ASN A 32 -0.09 -0.27 2.82
C ASN A 32 -0.65 1.08 2.36
N ILE A 33 0.23 1.99 1.95
CA ILE A 33 -0.12 3.37 1.62
C ILE A 33 0.26 3.62 0.18
N LEU A 34 -0.73 4.04 -0.60
CA LEU A 34 -0.51 4.59 -1.92
C LEU A 34 -0.68 6.10 -1.86
N ILE A 35 0.37 6.83 -2.24
CA ILE A 35 0.31 8.28 -2.39
C ILE A 35 0.23 8.56 -3.88
N TYR A 36 -0.77 9.34 -4.30
CA TYR A 36 -0.91 9.82 -5.66
C TYR A 36 -0.81 11.36 -5.68
N TYR A 37 0.18 11.87 -6.39
CA TYR A 37 0.43 13.30 -6.53
C TYR A 37 -0.40 13.82 -7.69
N VAL A 38 -1.50 14.52 -7.40
CA VAL A 38 -2.51 14.88 -8.42
C VAL A 38 -1.94 15.80 -9.50
N SER A 39 -1.01 16.68 -9.13
CA SER A 39 -0.40 17.66 -10.04
C SER A 39 0.59 17.05 -11.04
N THR A 40 1.31 16.00 -10.64
CA THR A 40 2.32 15.34 -11.49
C THR A 40 1.81 14.02 -12.08
N GLY A 41 0.72 13.49 -11.51
CA GLY A 41 0.24 12.15 -11.78
C GLY A 41 1.29 11.09 -11.41
N GLU A 42 2.13 11.32 -10.41
CA GLU A 42 3.06 10.31 -9.89
C GLU A 42 2.40 9.51 -8.77
N ALA A 43 2.81 8.24 -8.60
CA ALA A 43 2.35 7.41 -7.51
C ALA A 43 3.51 6.75 -6.77
N THR A 44 3.37 6.58 -5.46
CA THR A 44 4.27 5.77 -4.63
C THR A 44 3.47 4.77 -3.83
N TYR A 45 4.00 3.56 -3.65
CA TYR A 45 3.45 2.55 -2.75
C TYR A 45 4.49 2.21 -1.68
N ASN A 46 4.14 2.38 -0.41
CA ASN A 46 5.04 2.18 0.74
C ASN A 46 6.40 2.91 0.57
N GLY A 47 6.36 4.14 0.04
CA GLY A 47 7.54 4.96 -0.24
C GLY A 47 8.31 4.61 -1.52
N VAL A 48 7.94 3.55 -2.24
CA VAL A 48 8.56 3.18 -3.52
C VAL A 48 7.80 3.79 -4.67
N LYS A 49 8.49 4.52 -5.56
CA LYS A 49 7.89 5.12 -6.75
C LYS A 49 7.40 4.05 -7.73
N LEU A 50 6.15 4.16 -8.12
CA LEU A 50 5.56 3.33 -9.17
C LEU A 50 5.96 3.87 -10.55
N VAL A 51 6.26 2.95 -11.47
CA VAL A 51 6.62 3.30 -12.85
C VAL A 51 5.35 3.34 -13.69
N LYS A 52 5.14 4.45 -14.41
CA LYS A 52 4.03 4.56 -15.37
C LYS A 52 4.23 3.57 -16.50
N ALA A 53 3.23 2.74 -16.75
CA ALA A 53 3.24 1.78 -17.84
C ALA A 53 2.55 2.37 -19.08
N ARG A 54 3.16 2.18 -20.26
CA ARG A 54 2.65 2.69 -21.55
C ARG A 54 2.61 1.63 -22.65
N SER A 55 2.77 0.35 -22.30
CA SER A 55 2.74 -0.76 -23.27
C SER A 55 1.32 -1.00 -23.82
N LYS A 56 1.20 -1.83 -24.86
CA LYS A 56 -0.09 -2.25 -25.42
C LYS A 56 -0.96 -2.92 -24.33
N GLU A 57 -0.34 -3.67 -23.42
CA GLU A 57 -1.00 -4.31 -22.28
C GLU A 57 -1.45 -3.29 -21.24
N ALA A 58 -0.64 -2.28 -20.93
CA ALA A 58 -1.03 -1.23 -20.00
C ALA A 58 -2.27 -0.47 -20.50
N MET A 59 -2.36 -0.21 -21.81
CA MET A 59 -3.54 0.38 -22.42
C MET A 59 -4.76 -0.56 -22.33
N ALA A 60 -4.58 -1.87 -22.55
CA ALA A 60 -5.65 -2.83 -22.38
C ALA A 60 -6.15 -2.91 -20.92
N ALA A 61 -5.23 -2.80 -19.95
CA ALA A 61 -5.58 -2.73 -18.53
C ALA A 61 -6.43 -1.49 -18.21
N LEU A 62 -6.05 -0.33 -18.78
CA LEU A 62 -6.81 0.90 -18.64
C LEU A 62 -8.23 0.78 -19.20
N GLU A 63 -8.36 0.24 -20.40
CA GLU A 63 -9.66 0.07 -21.06
C GLU A 63 -10.56 -0.93 -20.32
N ALA A 64 -9.98 -1.99 -19.74
CA ALA A 64 -10.72 -2.97 -18.95
C ALA A 64 -11.38 -2.35 -17.70
N VAL A 65 -10.79 -1.29 -17.13
CA VAL A 65 -11.39 -0.56 -16.00
C VAL A 65 -12.49 0.41 -16.45
N LYS A 66 -12.39 0.96 -17.65
CA LYS A 66 -13.40 1.89 -18.20
C LYS A 66 -14.64 1.19 -18.74
N SER A 67 -14.49 -0.02 -19.30
CA SER A 67 -15.59 -0.77 -19.93
C SER A 67 -15.49 -2.26 -19.66
N ALA A 68 -16.52 -2.80 -18.99
CA ALA A 68 -16.65 -4.23 -18.72
C ALA A 68 -16.87 -5.07 -20.00
N GLU A 69 -17.30 -4.47 -21.11
CA GLU A 69 -17.50 -5.16 -22.39
C GLU A 69 -16.18 -5.36 -23.15
N THR A 70 -15.24 -4.41 -23.05
CA THR A 70 -13.91 -4.47 -23.69
C THR A 70 -12.97 -5.42 -22.95
N ALA A 71 -13.23 -5.71 -21.67
CA ALA A 71 -12.40 -6.58 -20.83
C ALA A 71 -12.37 -8.06 -21.30
N ARG A 72 -13.35 -8.53 -22.06
CA ARG A 72 -13.75 -9.95 -22.01
C ARG A 72 -12.81 -11.01 -22.60
N PHE A 73 -11.73 -10.66 -23.30
CA PHE A 73 -10.87 -11.68 -23.92
C PHE A 73 -9.42 -11.72 -23.45
N ARG A 74 -8.86 -10.61 -22.97
CA ARG A 74 -7.43 -10.53 -22.62
C ARG A 74 -7.12 -9.82 -21.32
N ALA A 75 -8.09 -9.14 -20.70
CA ALA A 75 -7.85 -8.38 -19.48
C ALA A 75 -8.87 -8.77 -18.40
N ASN A 76 -8.42 -8.82 -17.14
CA ASN A 76 -9.31 -9.13 -16.02
C ASN A 76 -9.02 -8.21 -14.85
N VAL A 77 -10.06 -7.57 -14.32
CA VAL A 77 -9.98 -6.76 -13.11
C VAL A 77 -10.16 -7.69 -11.91
N TYR A 78 -9.08 -8.02 -11.21
CA TYR A 78 -9.10 -8.97 -10.08
C TYR A 78 -9.75 -8.37 -8.84
N CYS A 79 -9.46 -7.10 -8.57
CA CYS A 79 -9.97 -6.40 -7.42
C CYS A 79 -10.00 -4.91 -7.68
N PHE A 80 -10.91 -4.25 -6.97
CA PHE A 80 -11.24 -2.85 -7.09
C PHE A 80 -11.55 -2.30 -5.70
N ALA A 81 -10.83 -1.26 -5.29
CA ALA A 81 -11.11 -0.51 -4.07
C ALA A 81 -11.45 0.93 -4.43
N LYS A 82 -12.55 1.45 -3.90
CA LYS A 82 -12.97 2.84 -4.08
C LYS A 82 -12.88 3.58 -2.76
N GLN A 83 -12.27 4.75 -2.80
CA GLN A 83 -12.10 5.64 -1.66
C GLN A 83 -13.24 6.66 -1.59
N PRO A 84 -13.50 7.25 -0.41
CA PRO A 84 -14.56 8.24 -0.21
C PRO A 84 -14.41 9.50 -1.08
N ASP A 85 -13.18 9.85 -1.45
CA ASP A 85 -12.86 10.99 -2.33
C ASP A 85 -13.21 10.74 -3.82
N GLY A 86 -13.67 9.53 -4.16
CA GLY A 86 -13.98 9.10 -5.52
C GLY A 86 -12.81 8.46 -6.26
N THR A 87 -11.60 8.47 -5.67
CA THR A 87 -10.45 7.77 -6.22
C THR A 87 -10.65 6.26 -6.13
N SER A 88 -10.12 5.52 -7.08
CA SER A 88 -10.14 4.06 -7.05
C SER A 88 -8.83 3.45 -7.51
N LEU A 89 -8.60 2.25 -7.00
CA LEU A 89 -7.47 1.38 -7.31
C LEU A 89 -8.00 0.07 -7.87
N SER A 90 -7.47 -0.33 -9.02
CA SER A 90 -7.75 -1.63 -9.62
C SER A 90 -6.45 -2.40 -9.85
N LEU A 91 -6.45 -3.68 -9.47
CA LEU A 91 -5.43 -4.62 -9.94
C LEU A 91 -5.98 -5.34 -11.18
N VAL A 92 -5.26 -5.20 -12.29
CA VAL A 92 -5.68 -5.73 -13.58
C VAL A 92 -4.61 -6.65 -14.13
N SER A 93 -4.98 -7.84 -14.56
CA SER A 93 -4.10 -8.68 -15.38
C SER A 93 -4.42 -8.51 -16.84
N VAL A 94 -3.39 -8.61 -17.67
CA VAL A 94 -3.53 -8.66 -19.13
C VAL A 94 -2.70 -9.81 -19.66
N TYR A 95 -3.36 -10.68 -20.42
CA TYR A 95 -2.75 -11.81 -21.11
C TYR A 95 -2.35 -11.40 -22.52
N ASP A 96 -1.06 -11.49 -22.83
CA ASP A 96 -0.50 -11.26 -24.16
C ASP A 96 -0.39 -12.59 -24.91
N THR A 97 -1.17 -12.71 -26.00
CA THR A 97 -1.20 -13.91 -26.84
C THR A 97 0.08 -14.11 -27.64
N ASP A 98 0.83 -13.04 -27.89
CA ASP A 98 2.02 -13.09 -28.75
C ASP A 98 3.20 -13.70 -27.98
N THR A 99 3.26 -13.43 -26.67
CA THR A 99 4.31 -13.93 -25.76
C THR A 99 3.85 -15.06 -24.86
N ASN A 100 2.54 -15.35 -24.81
CA ASN A 100 1.92 -16.30 -23.90
C ASN A 100 2.23 -15.99 -22.41
N GLN A 101 2.26 -14.70 -22.06
CA GLN A 101 2.57 -14.20 -20.72
C GLN A 101 1.43 -13.34 -20.17
N THR A 102 1.29 -13.34 -18.84
CA THR A 102 0.35 -12.48 -18.13
C THR A 102 1.12 -11.39 -17.39
N SER A 103 0.77 -10.13 -17.67
CA SER A 103 1.28 -8.96 -16.96
C SER A 103 0.23 -8.42 -15.99
N TYR A 104 0.67 -7.81 -14.90
CA TYR A 104 -0.19 -7.20 -13.89
C TYR A 104 0.07 -5.70 -13.79
N PHE A 105 -1.00 -4.92 -13.69
CA PHE A 105 -0.97 -3.48 -13.64
C PHE A 105 -1.84 -2.95 -12.51
N ILE A 106 -1.44 -1.79 -11.99
CA ILE A 106 -2.23 -0.99 -11.06
C ILE A 106 -2.82 0.17 -11.83
N VAL A 107 -4.14 0.26 -11.84
CA VAL A 107 -4.86 1.39 -12.43
C VAL A 107 -5.35 2.28 -11.29
N VAL A 108 -4.88 3.52 -11.28
CA VAL A 108 -5.36 4.56 -10.37
C VAL A 108 -6.34 5.43 -11.14
N THR A 109 -7.58 5.52 -10.70
CA THR A 109 -8.60 6.38 -11.31
C THR A 109 -9.02 7.44 -10.31
N THR A 110 -8.73 8.70 -10.62
CA THR A 110 -9.20 9.88 -9.91
C THR A 110 -10.36 10.53 -10.69
N PRO A 111 -11.07 11.52 -10.12
CA PRO A 111 -12.06 12.31 -10.87
C PRO A 111 -11.47 13.06 -12.08
N SER A 112 -10.16 13.35 -12.08
CA SER A 112 -9.47 14.05 -13.16
C SER A 112 -8.97 13.14 -14.28
N GLY A 113 -8.90 11.83 -14.05
CA GLY A 113 -8.45 10.87 -15.05
C GLY A 113 -7.93 9.57 -14.45
N SER A 114 -7.36 8.73 -15.30
CA SER A 114 -6.82 7.44 -14.90
C SER A 114 -5.39 7.28 -15.40
N GLU A 115 -4.55 6.70 -14.56
CA GLU A 115 -3.14 6.40 -14.84
C GLU A 115 -2.87 4.92 -14.57
N VAL A 116 -1.93 4.34 -15.31
CA VAL A 116 -1.55 2.92 -15.20
C VAL A 116 -0.09 2.79 -14.79
N TYR A 117 0.15 1.89 -13.85
CA TYR A 117 1.46 1.62 -13.29
C TYR A 117 1.80 0.14 -13.37
N GLU A 118 3.10 -0.16 -13.47
CA GLU A 118 3.62 -1.51 -13.29
C GLU A 118 3.32 -2.01 -11.88
N ASN A 119 2.94 -3.29 -11.76
CA ASN A 119 2.64 -3.87 -10.46
C ASN A 119 3.92 -4.31 -9.72
N LEU A 120 4.21 -3.72 -8.56
CA LEU A 120 5.31 -4.10 -7.67
C LEU A 120 4.92 -5.24 -6.72
N ASN A 121 4.31 -6.30 -7.24
CA ASN A 121 3.76 -7.43 -6.45
C ASN A 121 2.66 -7.03 -5.44
N ILE A 122 1.93 -5.94 -5.72
CA ILE A 122 0.74 -5.55 -4.97
C ILE A 122 -0.36 -6.57 -5.28
N ASN A 123 -0.98 -7.11 -4.23
CA ASN A 123 -2.07 -8.09 -4.32
C ASN A 123 -3.41 -7.50 -3.85
N CYS A 124 -4.50 -8.24 -4.01
CA CYS A 124 -5.83 -7.72 -3.67
C CYS A 124 -6.00 -7.38 -2.20
N ARG A 125 -5.39 -8.14 -1.28
CA ARG A 125 -5.44 -7.79 0.15
C ARG A 125 -4.83 -6.40 0.38
N MET A 126 -3.67 -6.15 -0.24
CA MET A 126 -3.01 -4.84 -0.17
C MET A 126 -3.89 -3.74 -0.76
N ILE A 127 -4.51 -3.95 -1.93
CA ILE A 127 -5.43 -2.98 -2.55
C ILE A 127 -6.58 -2.62 -1.61
N TYR A 128 -7.24 -3.60 -0.98
CA TYR A 128 -8.36 -3.35 -0.06
C TYR A 128 -7.94 -2.69 1.26
N GLN A 129 -6.70 -2.92 1.69
CA GLN A 129 -6.14 -2.30 2.89
C GLN A 129 -5.48 -0.95 2.60
N THR A 130 -5.35 -0.57 1.32
CA THR A 130 -4.62 0.63 0.94
C THR A 130 -5.43 1.87 1.28
N SER A 131 -4.83 2.77 2.05
CA SER A 131 -5.29 4.15 2.15
C SER A 131 -4.65 4.97 1.05
N ILE A 132 -5.44 5.83 0.37
CA ILE A 132 -4.93 6.71 -0.69
C ILE A 132 -4.75 8.12 -0.14
N GLY A 133 -3.53 8.65 -0.22
CA GLY A 133 -3.24 10.06 0.00
C GLY A 133 -3.21 10.80 -1.33
N LEU A 134 -4.03 11.85 -1.49
CA LEU A 134 -3.96 12.77 -2.62
C LEU A 134 -3.23 14.04 -2.20
N ILE A 135 -2.09 14.32 -2.82
CA ILE A 135 -1.26 15.49 -2.49
C ILE A 135 -1.20 16.42 -3.72
N PRO A 136 -1.70 17.67 -3.63
CA PRO A 136 -1.35 18.71 -4.58
C PRO A 136 0.12 19.09 -4.35
N SER A 137 0.95 19.08 -5.40
CA SER A 137 2.35 19.55 -5.31
C SER A 137 2.46 21.02 -4.93
#